data_AF-A0AAD2SV99-F1
#
_entry.id   AF-A0AAD2SV99-F1
#
_cell.length_a   1.000
_cell.length_b   1.000
_cell.length_c   1.000
_cell.angle_alpha   90.00
_cell.angle_beta   90.00
_cell.angle_gamma   90.00
#
_symmetry.space_group_name_H-M   'P 1'
#
loop_
_entity.id
_entity.type
_entity.pdbx_description
1 polymer ?
#
loop_
_entity_poly.entity_id
_entity_poly.type
_entity_poly.pdbx_seq_one_letter_code
_entity_poly.pdbx_strand_id
1 'polypeptide(L)'
;MKFILNESLAMLGIKNVVIGIAKNVDPHAPLPASFLKKQKEMEKWALNCDIDEVSDTPVIQGYKDLLQSVGRSVKKNPPTVLALIRNIRHRGSIPNINSIIDIYNVESLHSLLAIGGHDLDKIAGQIEFTVSQKEDVFLPILSTEKHVSQTDYVYRDQKGILAWLDVRDGEHYKFDDETKNAIFIIQGNAHTSVEMRLEALKRIENDLAECMPNLEFETYVICSEKKT
;
A
#
# COMPACT_ATOMS: atom_id res chain seq x y z
N MET A 1 5.96 18.41 1.53
CA MET A 1 5.66 17.49 2.65
C MET A 1 6.96 16.89 3.16
N LYS A 2 7.11 16.61 4.46
CA LYS A 2 8.29 15.96 5.03
C LYS A 2 7.99 14.48 5.33
N PHE A 3 8.94 13.61 5.02
CA PHE A 3 8.88 12.18 5.35
C PHE A 3 9.99 11.84 6.34
N ILE A 4 9.67 11.02 7.34
CA ILE A 4 10.62 10.59 8.36
C ILE A 4 10.57 9.07 8.44
N LEU A 5 11.70 8.43 8.14
CA LEU A 5 11.90 7.01 8.43
C LEU A 5 12.59 6.87 9.78
N ASN A 6 11.81 6.53 10.80
CA ASN A 6 12.30 6.41 12.18
C ASN A 6 13.25 5.21 12.30
N GLU A 7 14.28 5.35 13.13
CA GLU A 7 15.27 4.30 13.41
C GLU A 7 14.61 3.00 13.90
N SER A 8 13.50 3.09 14.61
CA SER A 8 12.73 1.93 15.06
C SER A 8 12.25 1.03 13.91
N LEU A 9 11.84 1.61 12.79
CA LEU A 9 11.43 0.85 11.62
C LEU A 9 12.65 0.32 10.85
N ALA A 10 13.75 1.08 10.83
CA ALA A 10 15.01 0.63 10.26
C ALA A 10 15.59 -0.59 11.00
N MET A 11 15.40 -0.68 12.32
CA MET A 11 15.76 -1.86 13.12
C MET A 11 14.93 -3.10 12.76
N LEU A 12 13.73 -2.95 12.18
CA LEU A 12 12.95 -4.05 11.61
C LEU A 12 13.40 -4.44 10.18
N GLY A 13 14.49 -3.84 9.68
CA GLY A 13 15.06 -4.13 8.36
C GLY A 13 14.54 -3.24 7.24
N ILE A 14 13.56 -2.36 7.50
CA ILE A 14 13.03 -1.41 6.52
C ILE A 14 13.89 -0.15 6.50
N LYS A 15 14.91 -0.15 5.64
CA LYS A 15 15.89 0.94 5.55
C LYS A 15 15.50 2.05 4.58
N ASN A 16 14.49 1.79 3.76
CA ASN A 16 14.01 2.72 2.76
C ASN A 16 12.53 2.52 2.48
N VAL A 17 11.82 3.63 2.25
CA VAL A 17 10.41 3.65 1.81
C VAL A 17 10.36 4.35 0.47
N VAL A 18 9.65 3.74 -0.48
CA VAL A 18 9.45 4.31 -1.82
C VAL A 18 8.06 4.91 -1.88
N ILE A 19 7.95 6.15 -2.36
CA ILE A 19 6.71 6.94 -2.33
C ILE A 19 6.47 7.56 -3.69
N GLY A 20 5.25 7.43 -4.20
CA GLY A 20 4.76 8.14 -5.39
C GLY A 20 3.73 9.17 -4.99
N ILE A 21 3.84 10.40 -5.46
CA ILE A 21 2.82 11.44 -5.31
C ILE A 21 2.25 11.74 -6.69
N ALA A 22 0.93 11.61 -6.81
CA ALA A 22 0.18 11.93 -8.02
C ALA A 22 -0.73 13.12 -7.75
N LYS A 23 -0.64 14.17 -8.56
CA LYS A 23 -1.57 15.31 -8.52
C LYS A 23 -2.45 15.35 -9.75
N ASN A 24 -3.58 16.05 -9.64
CA ASN A 24 -4.61 16.14 -10.67
C ASN A 24 -5.20 14.77 -11.04
N VAL A 25 -5.33 13.89 -10.05
CA VAL A 25 -6.00 12.60 -10.24
C VAL A 25 -7.52 12.79 -10.32
N ASP A 26 -8.19 11.85 -10.97
CA ASP A 26 -9.65 11.82 -11.09
C ASP A 26 -10.18 10.41 -10.78
N PRO A 27 -10.81 10.19 -9.61
CA PRO A 27 -11.43 8.92 -9.24
C PRO A 27 -12.43 8.39 -10.26
N HIS A 28 -13.01 9.26 -11.10
CA HIS A 28 -14.01 8.92 -12.10
C HIS A 28 -13.47 8.84 -13.53
N ALA A 29 -12.16 8.99 -13.73
CA ALA A 29 -11.57 8.93 -15.06
C ALA A 29 -11.89 7.59 -15.74
N PRO A 30 -12.41 7.57 -16.98
CA PRO A 30 -12.69 6.32 -17.67
C PRO A 30 -11.39 5.54 -17.90
N LEU A 31 -11.35 4.30 -17.42
CA LEU A 31 -10.20 3.42 -17.62
C LEU A 31 -10.08 3.00 -19.09
N PRO A 32 -8.88 3.07 -19.68
CA PRO A 32 -8.67 2.76 -21.10
C PRO A 32 -8.80 1.27 -21.36
N ALA A 33 -9.09 0.89 -22.61
CA ALA A 33 -9.29 -0.51 -22.98
C ALA A 33 -8.04 -1.38 -22.72
N SER A 34 -6.85 -0.80 -22.83
CA SER A 34 -5.55 -1.37 -22.43
C SER A 34 -5.53 -1.78 -20.96
N PHE A 35 -5.88 -0.85 -20.06
CA PHE A 35 -5.95 -1.12 -18.63
C PHE A 35 -7.05 -2.13 -18.29
N LEU A 36 -8.25 -1.99 -18.87
CA LEU A 36 -9.35 -2.94 -18.63
C LEU A 36 -8.99 -4.37 -19.07
N LYS A 37 -8.17 -4.52 -20.12
CA LYS A 37 -7.61 -5.82 -20.52
C LYS A 37 -6.65 -6.36 -19.46
N LYS A 38 -5.69 -5.54 -19.00
CA LYS A 38 -4.75 -5.89 -17.91
C LYS A 38 -5.49 -6.31 -16.63
N GLN A 39 -6.53 -5.55 -16.24
CA GLN A 39 -7.36 -5.83 -15.08
C GLN A 39 -8.07 -7.19 -15.21
N LYS A 40 -8.65 -7.51 -16.36
CA LYS A 40 -9.28 -8.82 -16.63
C LYS A 40 -8.28 -9.98 -16.59
N GLU A 41 -7.07 -9.78 -17.08
CA GLU A 41 -6.00 -10.78 -16.99
C GLU A 41 -5.61 -11.06 -15.53
N MET A 42 -5.48 -10.01 -14.70
CA MET A 42 -5.20 -10.14 -13.27
C MET A 42 -6.36 -10.73 -12.48
N GLU A 43 -7.61 -10.41 -12.81
CA GLU A 43 -8.79 -11.06 -12.23
C GLU A 43 -8.77 -12.56 -12.52
N LYS A 44 -8.57 -12.95 -13.79
CA LYS A 44 -8.48 -14.36 -14.19
C LYS A 44 -7.34 -15.06 -13.45
N TRP A 45 -6.18 -14.43 -13.32
CA TRP A 45 -5.07 -14.99 -12.56
C TRP A 45 -5.45 -15.18 -11.08
N ALA A 46 -5.98 -14.15 -10.40
CA ALA A 46 -6.33 -14.22 -8.98
C ALA A 46 -7.42 -15.26 -8.66
N LEU A 47 -8.37 -15.46 -9.58
CA LEU A 47 -9.40 -16.49 -9.47
C LEU A 47 -8.84 -17.91 -9.56
N ASN A 48 -7.74 -18.12 -10.30
CA ASN A 48 -7.25 -19.45 -10.66
C ASN A 48 -5.86 -19.81 -10.12
N CYS A 49 -5.11 -18.86 -9.55
CA CYS A 49 -3.76 -19.14 -9.06
C CYS A 49 -3.76 -20.19 -7.92
N ASP A 50 -2.64 -20.83 -7.66
CA ASP A 50 -2.47 -21.53 -6.39
C ASP A 50 -2.15 -20.50 -5.30
N ILE A 51 -2.99 -20.41 -4.27
CA ILE A 51 -2.80 -19.40 -3.22
C ILE A 51 -1.64 -19.77 -2.29
N ASP A 52 -1.34 -21.07 -2.15
CA ASP A 52 -0.25 -21.53 -1.31
C ASP A 52 1.08 -21.24 -2.02
N GLU A 53 1.17 -21.48 -3.33
CA GLU A 53 2.34 -21.05 -4.13
C GLU A 53 2.57 -19.54 -4.07
N VAL A 54 1.51 -18.72 -4.23
CA VAL A 54 1.62 -17.26 -4.08
C VAL A 54 2.08 -16.90 -2.66
N SER A 55 1.54 -17.61 -1.66
CA SER A 55 1.87 -17.38 -0.26
C SER A 55 3.33 -17.70 0.07
N ASP A 56 3.97 -18.58 -0.68
CA ASP A 56 5.35 -19.02 -0.48
C ASP A 56 6.36 -18.24 -1.34
N THR A 57 5.89 -17.28 -2.16
CA THR A 57 6.79 -16.36 -2.87
C THR A 57 7.63 -15.53 -1.90
N PRO A 58 8.90 -15.19 -2.26
CA PRO A 58 9.77 -14.42 -1.37
C PRO A 58 9.17 -13.08 -0.91
N VAL A 59 8.46 -12.39 -1.80
CA VAL A 59 7.80 -11.11 -1.49
C VAL A 59 6.76 -11.28 -0.37
N ILE A 60 5.89 -12.29 -0.49
CA ILE A 60 4.84 -12.54 0.50
C ILE A 60 5.43 -13.09 1.80
N GLN A 61 6.45 -13.95 1.72
CA GLN A 61 7.16 -14.45 2.89
C GLN A 61 7.81 -13.30 3.68
N GLY A 62 8.41 -12.32 3.01
CA GLY A 62 8.97 -11.14 3.67
C GLY A 62 7.93 -10.34 4.48
N TYR A 63 6.68 -10.24 4.00
CA TYR A 63 5.61 -9.62 4.78
C TYR A 63 5.14 -10.47 5.96
N LYS A 64 5.12 -11.80 5.82
CA LYS A 64 4.84 -12.71 6.94
C LYS A 64 5.91 -12.58 8.03
N ASP A 65 7.18 -12.53 7.64
CA ASP A 65 8.31 -12.40 8.56
C ASP A 65 8.26 -11.09 9.33
N LEU A 66 7.93 -9.97 8.67
CA LEU A 66 7.73 -8.67 9.33
C LEU A 66 6.63 -8.74 10.40
N LEU A 67 5.46 -9.31 10.07
CA LEU A 67 4.37 -9.47 11.03
C LEU A 67 4.78 -10.33 12.23
N GLN A 68 5.48 -11.43 11.98
CA GLN A 68 5.96 -12.32 13.03
C GLN A 68 7.02 -11.65 13.91
N SER A 69 7.89 -10.83 13.33
CA SER A 69 8.94 -10.10 14.06
C SER A 69 8.40 -9.15 15.13
N VAL A 70 7.18 -8.64 14.93
CA VAL A 70 6.46 -7.78 15.88
C VAL A 70 5.39 -8.53 16.69
N GLY A 71 5.41 -9.87 16.66
CA GLY A 71 4.53 -10.71 17.46
C GLY A 71 3.10 -10.81 16.94
N ARG A 72 2.84 -10.47 15.66
CA ARG A 72 1.50 -10.50 15.07
C ARG A 72 1.24 -11.78 14.29
N SER A 73 0.01 -12.27 14.41
CA SER A 73 -0.44 -13.47 13.71
C SER A 73 -0.73 -13.18 12.25
N VAL A 74 0.00 -13.83 11.35
CA VAL A 74 -0.25 -13.81 9.90
C VAL A 74 -1.68 -14.25 9.57
N LYS A 75 -2.25 -15.21 10.31
CA LYS A 75 -3.64 -15.65 10.11
C LYS A 75 -4.65 -14.52 10.38
N LYS A 76 -4.40 -13.69 11.41
CA LYS A 76 -5.30 -12.58 11.78
C LYS A 76 -5.06 -11.32 10.94
N ASN A 77 -3.83 -11.14 10.46
CA ASN A 77 -3.37 -10.03 9.63
C ASN A 77 -2.70 -10.57 8.36
N PRO A 78 -3.44 -11.22 7.45
CA PRO A 78 -2.84 -11.78 6.23
C PRO A 78 -2.28 -10.64 5.36
N PRO A 79 -1.10 -10.78 4.73
CA PRO A 79 -0.58 -9.79 3.80
C PRO A 79 -1.62 -9.32 2.77
N THR A 80 -1.62 -8.02 2.46
CA THR A 80 -2.67 -7.34 1.68
C THR A 80 -3.02 -8.04 0.38
N VAL A 81 -2.03 -8.50 -0.38
CA VAL A 81 -2.25 -9.20 -1.66
C VAL A 81 -2.96 -10.53 -1.48
N LEU A 82 -2.62 -11.31 -0.44
CA LEU A 82 -3.35 -12.55 -0.13
C LEU A 82 -4.79 -12.27 0.32
N ALA A 83 -5.02 -11.16 1.04
CA ALA A 83 -6.36 -10.73 1.42
C ALA A 83 -7.18 -10.32 0.18
N LEU A 84 -6.56 -9.59 -0.76
CA LEU A 84 -7.17 -9.18 -2.02
C LEU A 84 -7.54 -10.40 -2.88
N ILE A 85 -6.62 -11.35 -3.10
CA ILE A 85 -6.91 -12.59 -3.85
C ILE A 85 -8.09 -13.36 -3.24
N ARG A 86 -8.13 -13.49 -1.91
CA ARG A 86 -9.27 -14.15 -1.23
C ARG A 86 -10.57 -13.37 -1.43
N ASN A 87 -10.53 -12.03 -1.41
CA ASN A 87 -11.70 -11.20 -1.68
C ASN A 87 -12.21 -11.40 -3.11
N ILE A 88 -11.31 -11.42 -4.09
CA ILE A 88 -11.62 -11.65 -5.50
C ILE A 88 -12.29 -13.01 -5.69
N ARG A 89 -11.73 -14.07 -5.12
CA ARG A 89 -12.34 -15.43 -5.18
C ARG A 89 -13.71 -15.49 -4.56
N HIS A 90 -13.89 -14.84 -3.41
CA HIS A 90 -15.18 -14.79 -2.73
C HIS A 90 -16.24 -14.04 -3.56
N ARG A 91 -15.85 -12.94 -4.22
CA ARG A 91 -16.74 -12.13 -5.07
C ARG A 91 -16.93 -12.69 -6.48
N GLY A 92 -16.01 -13.52 -6.95
CA GLY A 92 -15.92 -13.97 -8.34
C GLY A 92 -15.38 -12.93 -9.31
N SER A 93 -14.93 -11.77 -8.83
CA SER A 93 -14.41 -10.66 -9.65
C SER A 93 -13.54 -9.70 -8.82
N ILE A 94 -12.70 -8.93 -9.49
CA ILE A 94 -11.97 -7.83 -8.87
C ILE A 94 -12.95 -6.70 -8.50
N PRO A 95 -12.89 -6.17 -7.26
CA PRO A 95 -13.69 -5.00 -6.90
C PRO A 95 -13.37 -3.83 -7.83
N ASN A 96 -14.40 -3.24 -8.43
CA ASN A 96 -14.32 -1.96 -9.09
C ASN A 96 -14.75 -0.89 -8.08
N ILE A 97 -13.81 -0.06 -7.62
CA ILE A 97 -14.04 0.91 -6.55
C ILE A 97 -14.00 2.32 -7.12
N ASN A 98 -12.84 2.74 -7.62
CA ASN A 98 -12.63 3.95 -8.40
C ASN A 98 -11.36 3.77 -9.25
N SER A 99 -11.14 4.65 -10.23
CA SER A 99 -10.06 4.44 -11.21
C SER A 99 -8.66 4.42 -10.59
N ILE A 100 -8.42 5.24 -9.56
CA ILE A 100 -7.12 5.30 -8.86
C ILE A 100 -6.89 3.99 -8.09
N ILE A 101 -7.90 3.54 -7.35
CA ILE A 101 -7.85 2.33 -6.53
C ILE A 101 -7.68 1.08 -7.39
N ASP A 102 -8.44 1.01 -8.48
CA ASP A 102 -8.38 -0.11 -9.41
C ASP A 102 -6.98 -0.24 -10.03
N ILE A 103 -6.34 0.88 -10.39
CA ILE A 103 -4.98 0.92 -10.93
C ILE A 103 -3.96 0.35 -9.96
N TYR A 104 -3.88 0.86 -8.73
CA TYR A 104 -2.85 0.38 -7.81
C TYR A 104 -3.15 -1.05 -7.31
N ASN A 105 -4.42 -1.46 -7.21
CA ASN A 105 -4.77 -2.84 -6.86
C ASN A 105 -4.34 -3.85 -7.94
N VAL A 106 -4.47 -3.49 -9.22
CA VAL A 106 -3.93 -4.30 -10.32
C VAL A 106 -2.41 -4.41 -10.21
N GLU A 107 -1.71 -3.32 -9.88
CA GLU A 107 -0.26 -3.36 -9.66
C GLU A 107 0.12 -4.19 -8.41
N SER A 108 -0.67 -4.15 -7.33
CA SER A 108 -0.46 -5.00 -6.15
C SER A 108 -0.60 -6.49 -6.47
N LEU A 109 -1.56 -6.87 -7.33
CA LEU A 109 -1.68 -8.25 -7.80
C LEU A 109 -0.50 -8.66 -8.68
N HIS A 110 -0.06 -7.76 -9.58
CA HIS A 110 1.04 -8.01 -10.50
C HIS A 110 2.40 -8.17 -9.78
N SER A 111 2.70 -7.27 -8.84
CA SER A 111 4.01 -7.20 -8.16
C SER A 111 4.08 -7.97 -6.84
N LEU A 112 2.92 -8.38 -6.29
CA LEU A 112 2.76 -8.91 -4.95
C LEU A 112 3.14 -7.93 -3.82
N LEU A 113 3.42 -6.66 -4.15
CA LEU A 113 3.78 -5.62 -3.18
C LEU A 113 2.55 -5.15 -2.41
N ALA A 114 2.74 -4.90 -1.12
CA ALA A 114 1.82 -4.10 -0.32
C ALA A 114 2.00 -2.62 -0.72
N ILE A 115 0.98 -2.07 -1.38
CA ILE A 115 0.94 -0.68 -1.83
C ILE A 115 -0.19 0.00 -1.06
N GLY A 116 0.17 0.96 -0.20
CA GLY A 116 -0.81 1.80 0.49
C GLY A 116 -1.16 3.01 -0.37
N GLY A 117 -2.45 3.26 -0.56
CA GLY A 117 -2.96 4.42 -1.33
C GLY A 117 -3.79 5.33 -0.44
N HIS A 118 -3.44 6.61 -0.37
CA HIS A 118 -4.11 7.59 0.50
C HIS A 118 -4.38 8.90 -0.22
N ASP A 119 -5.46 9.55 0.17
CA ASP A 119 -5.74 10.93 -0.23
C ASP A 119 -4.74 11.86 0.46
N LEU A 120 -3.89 12.50 -0.35
CA LEU A 120 -2.83 13.37 0.12
C LEU A 120 -3.39 14.61 0.83
N ASP A 121 -4.56 15.11 0.42
CA ASP A 121 -5.16 16.32 1.00
C ASP A 121 -5.72 16.07 2.40
N LYS A 122 -5.88 14.80 2.80
CA LYS A 122 -6.30 14.42 4.16
C LYS A 122 -5.15 14.34 5.15
N ILE A 123 -3.90 14.33 4.67
CA ILE A 123 -2.68 14.18 5.48
C ILE A 123 -2.24 15.54 6.04
N ALA A 124 -1.90 15.58 7.33
CA ALA A 124 -1.44 16.78 8.03
C ALA A 124 0.04 16.71 8.43
N GLY A 125 0.82 17.63 7.87
CA GLY A 125 2.20 17.87 8.28
C GLY A 125 3.19 16.87 7.69
N GLN A 126 3.76 16.02 8.53
CA GLN A 126 4.80 15.06 8.16
C GLN A 126 4.29 13.63 8.32
N ILE A 127 4.76 12.73 7.46
CA ILE A 127 4.52 11.30 7.61
C ILE A 127 5.73 10.67 8.30
N GLU A 128 5.50 10.02 9.44
CA GLU A 128 6.49 9.24 10.17
C GLU A 128 6.22 7.75 9.95
N PHE A 129 7.21 7.03 9.42
CA PHE A 129 7.26 5.58 9.34
C PHE A 129 7.99 5.05 10.58
N THR A 130 7.31 4.33 11.46
CA THR A 130 7.82 4.01 12.80
C THR A 130 7.21 2.73 13.38
N VAL A 131 7.85 2.19 14.42
CA VAL A 131 7.19 1.34 15.41
C VAL A 131 6.37 2.23 16.35
N SER A 132 5.18 1.78 16.77
CA SER A 132 4.20 2.59 17.51
C SER A 132 4.75 3.16 18.81
N GLN A 133 5.52 2.35 19.57
CA GLN A 133 6.14 2.63 20.87
C GLN A 133 5.17 2.98 22.01
N LYS A 134 3.87 3.01 21.73
CA LYS A 134 2.78 3.18 22.70
C LYS A 134 1.58 2.38 22.25
N GLU A 135 0.67 2.12 23.18
CA GLU A 135 -0.66 1.63 22.81
C GLU A 135 -1.38 2.72 22.02
N ASP A 136 -2.04 2.33 20.94
CA ASP A 136 -2.79 3.24 20.08
C ASP A 136 -4.08 2.58 19.58
N VAL A 137 -4.89 3.36 18.86
CA VAL A 137 -6.12 2.90 18.21
C VAL A 137 -6.04 3.22 16.73
N PHE A 138 -6.50 2.27 15.91
CA PHE A 138 -6.58 2.42 14.47
C PHE A 138 -7.97 2.04 13.98
N LEU A 139 -8.57 2.86 13.12
CA LEU A 139 -9.83 2.57 12.45
C LEU A 139 -9.54 2.16 10.99
N PRO A 140 -9.51 0.85 10.67
CA PRO A 140 -9.33 0.39 9.31
C PRO A 140 -10.53 0.73 8.44
N ILE A 141 -10.29 0.92 7.15
CA ILE A 141 -11.35 1.02 6.14
C ILE A 141 -12.30 -0.17 6.26
N LEU A 142 -13.62 0.11 6.25
CA LEU A 142 -14.69 -0.89 6.33
C LEU A 142 -14.60 -1.83 7.54
N SER A 143 -14.09 -1.33 8.68
CA SER A 143 -14.00 -2.11 9.91
C SER A 143 -14.37 -1.29 11.14
N THR A 144 -14.26 -1.93 12.31
CA THR A 144 -14.32 -1.25 13.60
C THR A 144 -12.91 -0.96 14.09
N GLU A 145 -12.80 -0.04 15.06
CA GLU A 145 -11.54 0.26 15.75
C GLU A 145 -10.80 -1.01 16.20
N LYS A 146 -9.48 -0.97 16.06
CA LYS A 146 -8.53 -2.01 16.42
C LYS A 146 -7.49 -1.43 17.36
N HIS A 147 -7.08 -2.24 18.31
CA HIS A 147 -5.97 -1.92 19.20
C HIS A 147 -4.63 -2.12 18.49
N VAL A 148 -3.81 -1.06 18.48
CA VAL A 148 -2.43 -1.05 17.99
C VAL A 148 -1.50 -1.21 19.18
N SER A 149 -0.61 -2.19 19.10
CA SER A 149 0.36 -2.46 20.16
C SER A 149 1.60 -1.59 20.00
N GLN A 150 2.33 -1.36 21.09
CA GLN A 150 3.61 -0.63 21.09
C GLN A 150 4.64 -1.23 20.13
N THR A 151 4.56 -2.52 19.82
CA THR A 151 5.50 -3.22 18.91
C THR A 151 5.09 -3.14 17.44
N ASP A 152 3.87 -2.71 17.13
CA ASP A 152 3.41 -2.67 15.74
C ASP A 152 4.09 -1.57 14.96
N TYR A 153 4.44 -1.86 13.71
CA TYR A 153 4.85 -0.82 12.78
C TYR A 153 3.65 -0.18 12.08
N VAL A 154 3.76 1.13 11.89
CA VAL A 154 2.75 2.01 11.32
C VAL A 154 3.42 3.09 10.50
N TYR A 155 2.64 3.75 9.65
CA TYR A 155 2.96 5.12 9.30
C TYR A 155 1.81 6.04 9.66
N ARG A 156 2.17 7.20 10.23
CA ARG A 156 1.26 8.13 10.87
C ARG A 156 1.63 9.57 10.55
N ASP A 157 0.65 10.46 10.67
CA ASP A 157 0.86 11.89 10.62
C ASP A 157 0.51 12.53 12.00
N GLN A 158 0.24 13.83 12.02
CA GLN A 158 -0.17 14.54 13.24
C GLN A 158 -1.60 14.21 13.71
N LYS A 159 -2.46 13.71 12.82
CA LYS A 159 -3.87 13.37 13.10
C LYS A 159 -4.02 11.92 13.55
N GLY A 160 -3.18 11.00 13.07
CA GLY A 160 -3.23 9.59 13.48
C GLY A 160 -2.55 8.63 12.51
N ILE A 161 -2.89 7.35 12.63
CA ILE A 161 -2.28 6.27 11.84
C ILE A 161 -2.94 6.16 10.47
N LEU A 162 -2.14 6.28 9.40
CA LEU A 162 -2.57 6.13 8.01
C LEU A 162 -2.69 4.66 7.62
N ALA A 163 -1.70 3.85 8.01
CA ALA A 163 -1.79 2.40 7.85
C ALA A 163 -1.07 1.64 8.95
N TRP A 164 -1.55 0.42 9.16
CA TRP A 164 -1.10 -0.48 10.22
C TRP A 164 -0.58 -1.77 9.62
N LEU A 165 0.68 -2.12 9.97
CA LEU A 165 1.40 -3.32 9.56
C LEU A 165 1.56 -3.50 8.03
N ASP A 166 1.36 -2.46 7.22
CA ASP A 166 1.19 -2.58 5.75
C ASP A 166 0.10 -3.57 5.32
N VAL A 167 -0.84 -3.86 6.21
CA VAL A 167 -1.95 -4.78 5.94
C VAL A 167 -3.28 -4.05 5.78
N ARG A 168 -3.42 -2.88 6.39
CA ARG A 168 -4.68 -2.15 6.45
C ARG A 168 -4.45 -0.65 6.38
N ASP A 169 -5.17 0.01 5.48
CA ASP A 169 -5.24 1.47 5.38
C ASP A 169 -6.39 2.02 6.23
N GLY A 170 -6.21 3.26 6.69
CA GLY A 170 -7.06 3.93 7.68
C GLY A 170 -8.23 4.69 7.06
N GLU A 171 -9.38 4.64 7.73
CA GLU A 171 -10.63 5.24 7.27
C GLU A 171 -10.52 6.76 7.02
N HIS A 172 -9.70 7.47 7.80
CA HIS A 172 -9.56 8.92 7.72
C HIS A 172 -8.68 9.42 6.57
N TYR A 173 -7.95 8.52 5.91
CA TYR A 173 -6.99 8.86 4.84
C TYR A 173 -7.33 8.22 3.49
N LYS A 174 -8.42 7.46 3.45
CA LYS A 174 -8.88 6.79 2.24
C LYS A 174 -9.18 7.79 1.12
N PHE A 175 -9.06 7.34 -0.12
CA PHE A 175 -9.61 8.05 -1.26
C PHE A 175 -11.13 8.20 -1.16
N ASP A 176 -11.65 9.27 -1.75
CA ASP A 176 -13.07 9.44 -2.03
C ASP A 176 -13.26 9.91 -3.48
N ASP A 177 -14.51 10.24 -3.81
CA ASP A 177 -14.91 10.69 -5.15
C ASP A 177 -14.35 12.08 -5.51
N GLU A 178 -13.89 12.85 -4.52
CA GLU A 178 -13.38 14.22 -4.69
C GLU A 178 -11.84 14.28 -4.68
N THR A 179 -11.13 13.22 -4.31
CA THR A 179 -9.66 13.15 -4.27
C THR A 179 -9.03 13.75 -5.53
N LYS A 180 -8.13 14.73 -5.36
CA LYS A 180 -7.31 15.34 -6.45
C LYS A 180 -5.82 15.11 -6.32
N ASN A 181 -5.36 14.76 -5.13
CA ASN A 181 -3.96 14.46 -4.86
C ASN A 181 -3.87 13.11 -4.14
N ALA A 182 -3.09 12.20 -4.69
CA ALA A 182 -2.90 10.85 -4.17
C ALA A 182 -1.44 10.64 -3.75
N ILE A 183 -1.25 9.83 -2.72
CA ILE A 183 0.06 9.30 -2.34
C ILE A 183 0.01 7.77 -2.31
N PHE A 184 1.01 7.16 -2.94
CA PHE A 184 1.26 5.72 -2.95
C PHE A 184 2.51 5.42 -2.14
N ILE A 185 2.44 4.49 -1.20
CA ILE A 185 3.50 4.19 -0.25
C ILE A 185 3.86 2.70 -0.33
N ILE A 186 5.16 2.41 -0.49
CA ILE A 186 5.69 1.05 -0.50
C ILE A 186 6.91 0.94 0.43
N GLN A 187 6.67 0.51 1.68
CA GLN A 187 7.73 0.30 2.67
C GLN A 187 8.66 -0.86 2.28
N GLY A 188 8.09 -1.91 1.68
CA GLY A 188 8.83 -3.10 1.27
C GLY A 188 9.14 -4.05 2.44
N ASN A 189 10.11 -4.92 2.21
CA ASN A 189 10.59 -5.99 3.09
C ASN A 189 11.95 -6.50 2.56
N ALA A 190 12.53 -7.51 3.20
CA ALA A 190 13.85 -8.05 2.84
C ALA A 190 13.98 -8.57 1.39
N HIS A 191 12.87 -8.84 0.71
CA HIS A 191 12.81 -9.40 -0.65
C HIS A 191 12.31 -8.41 -1.70
N THR A 192 12.16 -7.12 -1.36
CA THR A 192 11.63 -6.09 -2.26
C THR A 192 12.62 -4.94 -2.37
N SER A 193 13.45 -5.01 -3.42
CA SER A 193 14.48 -3.99 -3.65
C SER A 193 13.84 -2.60 -3.89
N VAL A 194 14.64 -1.55 -3.78
CA VAL A 194 14.15 -0.19 -4.09
C VAL A 194 13.73 -0.11 -5.55
N GLU A 195 14.50 -0.72 -6.45
CA GLU A 195 14.25 -0.77 -7.89
C GLU A 195 12.91 -1.44 -8.19
N MET A 196 12.63 -2.61 -7.60
CA MET A 196 11.35 -3.31 -7.78
C MET A 196 10.15 -2.43 -7.40
N ARG A 197 10.27 -1.66 -6.32
CA ARG A 197 9.21 -0.76 -5.84
C ARG A 197 9.07 0.49 -6.70
N LEU A 198 10.18 1.04 -7.18
CA LEU A 198 10.18 2.14 -8.15
C LEU A 198 9.53 1.72 -9.47
N GLU A 199 9.80 0.50 -9.95
CA GLU A 199 9.15 -0.04 -11.14
C GLU A 199 7.65 -0.21 -10.97
N ALA A 200 7.18 -0.63 -9.79
CA ALA A 200 5.75 -0.71 -9.49
C ALA A 200 5.10 0.68 -9.51
N LEU A 201 5.72 1.69 -8.89
CA LEU A 201 5.24 3.07 -9.01
C LEU A 201 5.27 3.58 -10.44
N LYS A 202 6.26 3.19 -11.24
CA LYS A 202 6.32 3.58 -12.65
C LYS A 202 5.17 2.99 -13.46
N ARG A 203 4.76 1.75 -13.15
CA ARG A 203 3.59 1.13 -13.78
C ARG A 203 2.29 1.82 -13.36
N ILE A 204 2.15 2.20 -12.09
CA ILE A 204 1.02 3.02 -11.62
C ILE A 204 0.99 4.37 -12.32
N GLU A 205 2.13 5.07 -12.40
CA GLU A 205 2.25 6.34 -13.12
C GLU A 205 1.80 6.22 -14.58
N ASN A 206 2.28 5.19 -15.29
CA ASN A 206 1.92 4.97 -16.70
C ASN A 206 0.41 4.72 -16.86
N ASP A 207 -0.18 3.86 -16.03
CA ASP A 207 -1.61 3.53 -16.09
C ASP A 207 -2.48 4.76 -15.74
N LEU A 208 -2.06 5.59 -14.76
CA LEU A 208 -2.73 6.85 -14.43
C LEU A 208 -2.61 7.87 -15.58
N ALA A 209 -1.42 8.04 -16.15
CA ALA A 209 -1.16 9.01 -17.21
C ALA A 209 -1.95 8.73 -18.49
N GLU A 210 -2.30 7.46 -18.74
CA GLU A 210 -3.11 7.07 -19.89
C GLU A 210 -4.57 7.57 -19.80
N CYS A 211 -5.12 7.72 -18.59
CA CYS A 211 -6.50 8.17 -18.36
C CYS A 211 -6.63 9.57 -17.74
N MET A 212 -5.54 10.14 -17.25
CA MET A 212 -5.50 11.44 -16.57
C MET A 212 -4.47 12.35 -17.25
N PRO A 213 -4.85 13.09 -18.32
CA PRO A 213 -3.89 13.81 -19.17
C PRO A 213 -3.15 14.96 -18.47
N ASN A 214 -3.67 15.44 -17.34
CA ASN A 214 -3.04 16.51 -16.54
C ASN A 214 -2.29 15.96 -15.31
N LEU A 215 -2.07 14.64 -15.24
CA LEU A 215 -1.36 13.99 -14.14
C LEU A 215 0.04 14.59 -13.97
N GLU A 216 0.37 14.97 -12.75
CA GLU A 216 1.75 15.19 -12.32
C GLU A 216 2.15 14.06 -11.38
N PHE A 217 3.29 13.41 -11.63
CA PHE A 217 3.76 12.30 -10.80
C PHE A 217 5.21 12.49 -10.36
N GLU A 218 5.47 12.38 -9.07
CA GLU A 218 6.80 12.49 -8.48
C GLU A 218 7.09 11.27 -7.62
N THR A 219 8.35 10.82 -7.63
CA THR A 219 8.79 9.65 -6.85
C THR A 219 9.91 10.01 -5.88
N TYR A 220 9.83 9.44 -4.68
CA TYR A 220 10.76 9.68 -3.59
C TYR A 220 11.27 8.37 -3.02
N VAL A 221 12.55 8.33 -2.66
CA VAL A 221 13.15 7.25 -1.86
C VAL A 221 13.59 7.85 -0.53
N ILE A 222 12.87 7.48 0.53
CA ILE A 222 13.13 7.96 1.89
C ILE A 222 14.04 6.95 2.57
N CYS A 223 15.23 7.38 2.99
CA CYS A 223 16.19 6.54 3.70
C CYS A 223 16.20 6.89 5.19
N SER A 224 16.56 5.93 6.05
CA SER A 224 16.74 6.20 7.48
C SER A 224 17.92 7.15 7.67
N GLU A 225 17.75 8.22 8.44
CA GLU A 225 18.88 9.07 8.81
C GLU A 225 19.89 8.24 9.61
N LYS A 226 21.10 8.03 9.08
CA LYS A 226 22.21 7.49 9.88
C LYS A 226 22.57 8.57 10.89
N LYS A 227 22.30 8.35 12.18
CA LYS A 227 22.99 9.10 13.22
C LYS A 227 24.46 8.69 13.16
N THR A 228 25.30 9.58 12.64
CA THR A 228 26.76 9.56 12.85
C THR A 228 27.09 9.70 14.33
#